data_AF-A0A2G6EQM4-F1
#
_entry.id   AF-A0A2G6EQM4-F1
#
_cell.length_a   1.000
_cell.length_b   1.000
_cell.length_c   1.000
_cell.angle_alpha   90.00
_cell.angle_beta   90.00
_cell.angle_gamma   90.00
#
_symmetry.space_group_name_H-M   'P 1'
#
loop_
_entity.id
_entity.type
_entity.pdbx_description
1 polymer ?
#
loop_
_entity_poly.entity_id
_entity_poly.type
_entity_poly.pdbx_seq_one_letter_code
_entity_poly.pdbx_strand_id
1 'polypeptide(L)'
;MSTGTIDASNVYPGDIIRFVTSIPDAVSFYTGHNHPSGVEAFSTADHHITRQIAEYAENLSFEYSGMFAIGDSNYSFMKEADLDDVYPLPKPEKKHEVELLEHVIEERGRLLDKTVSNPDDALSVVNRVSEGRDGIILMDNRHYPTAFIPVDFSKAKKLAGTKEANRILASVTRANAAAAIIKTSGEHEYALNVSALLDKADIRVLDVFQGSQSLKMSGVSTERHHSSLFNIRSLDQSIDSIAAESSLSALQEDALTDVFGSRPKNQKIIDRKLREYFQSRYTESSESPNVRAFVTEQMRQLRQSGALKKLSEAYFKNQLSFGLNDGIARHPIPAEKAEAAIRRVLG
;
A
#
# COMPACT_ATOMS: atom_id res chain seq x y z
N MET A 1 -11.84 -15.69 -5.05
CA MET A 1 -11.02 -16.55 -5.94
C MET A 1 -11.21 -16.03 -7.36
N SER A 2 -10.22 -15.34 -7.94
CA SER A 2 -10.31 -14.89 -9.34
C SER A 2 -9.51 -15.84 -10.23
N THR A 3 -10.10 -16.29 -11.33
CA THR A 3 -9.36 -16.97 -12.39
C THR A 3 -8.85 -15.93 -13.38
N GLY A 4 -7.54 -15.70 -13.41
CA GLY A 4 -6.88 -14.84 -14.40
C GLY A 4 -6.58 -15.58 -15.71
N THR A 5 -6.35 -14.84 -16.79
CA THR A 5 -5.73 -15.36 -18.01
C THR A 5 -4.22 -15.51 -17.82
N ILE A 6 -3.59 -16.31 -18.69
CA ILE A 6 -2.19 -16.79 -18.59
C ILE A 6 -1.17 -15.65 -18.34
N ASP A 7 -1.46 -14.41 -18.75
CA ASP A 7 -0.58 -13.24 -18.59
C ASP A 7 -1.20 -12.06 -17.83
N ALA A 8 -2.35 -12.24 -17.16
CA ALA A 8 -2.99 -11.16 -16.39
C ALA A 8 -3.69 -11.70 -15.14
N SER A 9 -3.18 -11.29 -13.98
CA SER A 9 -3.88 -11.39 -12.71
C SER A 9 -5.07 -10.41 -12.75
N ASN A 10 -6.27 -10.91 -13.08
CA ASN A 10 -7.56 -10.17 -12.95
C ASN A 10 -7.96 -10.04 -11.46
N VAL A 11 -7.02 -9.59 -10.64
CA VAL A 11 -7.18 -9.39 -9.20
C VAL A 11 -7.16 -7.90 -8.97
N TYR A 12 -8.17 -7.38 -8.29
CA TYR A 12 -8.20 -5.99 -7.87
C TYR A 12 -7.72 -5.87 -6.42
N PRO A 13 -6.58 -5.20 -6.14
CA PRO A 13 -6.02 -5.09 -4.79
C PRO A 13 -7.03 -4.57 -3.75
N GLY A 14 -7.87 -3.60 -4.12
CA GLY A 14 -8.91 -3.07 -3.25
C GLY A 14 -9.88 -4.14 -2.75
N ASP A 15 -10.24 -5.12 -3.59
CA ASP A 15 -11.13 -6.21 -3.18
C ASP A 15 -10.46 -7.17 -2.20
N ILE A 16 -9.13 -7.39 -2.33
CA ILE A 16 -8.37 -8.14 -1.33
C ILE A 16 -8.40 -7.43 0.01
N ILE A 17 -8.14 -6.11 0.03
CA ILE A 17 -8.17 -5.31 1.26
C ILE A 17 -9.57 -5.34 1.89
N ARG A 18 -10.62 -5.19 1.08
CA ARG A 18 -12.02 -5.29 1.53
C ARG A 18 -12.33 -6.65 2.15
N PHE A 19 -11.85 -7.73 1.55
CA PHE A 19 -12.02 -9.07 2.10
C PHE A 19 -11.28 -9.25 3.43
N VAL A 20 -9.98 -8.94 3.48
CA VAL A 20 -9.16 -9.11 4.69
C VAL A 20 -9.70 -8.26 5.85
N THR A 21 -10.11 -7.02 5.59
CA THR A 21 -10.71 -6.14 6.61
C THR A 21 -12.03 -6.66 7.18
N SER A 22 -12.74 -7.53 6.45
CA SER A 22 -13.98 -8.15 6.93
C SER A 22 -13.74 -9.29 7.91
N ILE A 23 -12.51 -9.82 7.97
CA ILE A 23 -12.12 -10.89 8.88
C ILE A 23 -11.75 -10.27 10.24
N PRO A 24 -12.48 -10.58 11.32
CA PRO A 24 -12.18 -10.07 12.65
C PRO A 24 -10.76 -10.44 13.09
N ASP A 25 -10.06 -9.48 13.70
CA ASP A 25 -8.74 -9.65 14.29
C ASP A 25 -7.64 -10.18 13.35
N ALA A 26 -7.81 -10.02 12.02
CA ALA A 26 -6.76 -10.30 11.05
C ALA A 26 -5.47 -9.52 11.39
N VAL A 27 -4.36 -10.24 11.51
CA VAL A 27 -3.03 -9.68 11.83
C VAL A 27 -2.15 -9.60 10.60
N SER A 28 -2.25 -10.58 9.71
CA SER A 28 -1.56 -10.59 8.44
C SER A 28 -2.27 -11.47 7.43
N PHE A 29 -1.91 -11.34 6.15
CA PHE A 29 -2.40 -12.21 5.10
C PHE A 29 -1.29 -12.49 4.08
N TYR A 30 -1.40 -13.66 3.43
CA TYR A 30 -0.60 -14.04 2.28
C TYR A 30 -1.51 -14.11 1.06
N THR A 31 -0.93 -13.91 -0.12
CA THR A 31 -1.59 -14.29 -1.37
C THR A 31 -0.85 -15.47 -2.00
N GLY A 32 -1.54 -16.20 -2.86
CA GLY A 32 -0.90 -17.25 -3.63
C GLY A 32 -1.65 -17.54 -4.90
N HIS A 33 -0.91 -17.94 -5.94
CA HIS A 33 -1.45 -18.50 -7.15
C HIS A 33 -0.71 -19.78 -7.53
N ASN A 34 -1.31 -20.54 -8.44
CA ASN A 34 -0.70 -21.69 -9.07
C ASN A 34 -0.22 -21.30 -10.49
N HIS A 35 0.93 -21.80 -10.91
CA HIS A 35 1.41 -21.70 -12.28
C HIS A 35 1.12 -23.00 -13.02
N PRO A 36 0.15 -23.03 -13.96
CA PRO A 36 -0.19 -24.26 -14.70
C PRO A 36 0.96 -24.81 -15.55
N SER A 37 1.97 -23.99 -15.84
CA SER A 37 3.20 -24.39 -16.53
C SER A 37 4.10 -25.30 -15.68
N GLY A 38 3.84 -25.42 -14.38
CA GLY A 38 4.66 -26.16 -13.41
C GLY A 38 5.89 -25.40 -12.91
N VAL A 39 6.16 -24.20 -13.45
CA VAL A 39 7.32 -23.36 -13.10
C VAL A 39 6.95 -22.35 -12.02
N GLU A 40 7.64 -22.39 -10.88
CA GLU A 40 7.38 -21.55 -9.71
C GLU A 40 7.92 -20.11 -9.80
N ALA A 41 8.66 -19.77 -10.85
CA ALA A 41 9.26 -18.44 -11.00
C ALA A 41 8.19 -17.37 -11.24
N PHE A 42 8.32 -16.23 -10.56
CA PHE A 42 7.41 -15.10 -10.72
C PHE A 42 7.59 -14.40 -12.07
N SER A 43 6.48 -13.98 -12.66
CA SER A 43 6.44 -13.12 -13.84
C SER A 43 6.50 -11.64 -13.46
N THR A 44 6.73 -10.76 -14.44
CA THR A 44 6.63 -9.30 -14.24
C THR A 44 5.24 -8.87 -13.73
N ALA A 45 4.18 -9.57 -14.15
CA ALA A 45 2.83 -9.30 -13.66
C ALA A 45 2.68 -9.62 -12.17
N ASP A 46 3.36 -10.67 -11.68
CA ASP A 46 3.32 -11.08 -10.29
C ASP A 46 4.05 -10.10 -9.37
N HIS A 47 5.21 -9.58 -9.80
CA HIS A 47 5.88 -8.49 -9.12
C HIS A 47 5.01 -7.23 -9.07
N HIS A 48 4.33 -6.91 -10.19
CA HIS A 48 3.49 -5.72 -10.26
C HIS A 48 2.30 -5.80 -9.29
N ILE A 49 1.53 -6.89 -9.33
CA ILE A 49 0.37 -7.05 -8.45
C ILE A 49 0.78 -7.18 -6.98
N THR A 50 1.89 -7.86 -6.68
CA THR A 50 2.42 -7.97 -5.31
C THR A 50 2.76 -6.60 -4.75
N ARG A 51 3.41 -5.73 -5.54
CA ARG A 51 3.71 -4.36 -5.16
C ARG A 51 2.42 -3.56 -4.91
N GLN A 52 1.45 -3.65 -5.81
CA GLN A 52 0.17 -2.96 -5.63
C GLN A 52 -0.56 -3.41 -4.37
N ILE A 53 -0.61 -4.72 -4.08
CA ILE A 53 -1.23 -5.24 -2.84
C ILE A 53 -0.49 -4.70 -1.60
N ALA A 54 0.85 -4.66 -1.64
CA ALA A 54 1.66 -4.10 -0.56
C ALA A 54 1.35 -2.61 -0.32
N GLU A 55 1.27 -1.80 -1.38
CA GLU A 55 0.91 -0.38 -1.30
C GLU A 55 -0.50 -0.17 -0.71
N TYR A 56 -1.46 -0.99 -1.14
CA TYR A 56 -2.83 -0.97 -0.64
C TYR A 56 -2.88 -1.35 0.86
N ALA A 57 -2.13 -2.37 1.27
CA ALA A 57 -2.04 -2.83 2.65
C ALA A 57 -1.21 -1.91 3.57
N GLU A 58 -0.39 -1.03 3.00
CA GLU A 58 0.48 -0.14 3.76
C GLU A 58 -0.32 0.69 4.77
N ASN A 59 0.19 0.84 5.99
CA ASN A 59 -0.46 1.65 7.03
C ASN A 59 -1.88 1.18 7.44
N LEU A 60 -2.28 -0.04 7.07
CA LEU A 60 -3.42 -0.73 7.69
C LEU A 60 -2.97 -1.44 8.98
N SER A 61 -3.92 -1.93 9.77
CA SER A 61 -3.57 -2.60 11.03
C SER A 61 -3.10 -4.05 10.87
N PHE A 62 -3.13 -4.58 9.64
CA PHE A 62 -2.66 -5.92 9.30
C PHE A 62 -1.55 -5.84 8.25
N GLU A 63 -0.65 -6.82 8.25
CA GLU A 63 0.50 -6.88 7.35
C GLU A 63 0.19 -7.73 6.11
N TYR A 64 0.54 -7.23 4.94
CA TYR A 64 0.68 -8.11 3.79
C TYR A 64 2.01 -8.85 3.89
N SER A 65 1.95 -10.17 4.05
CA SER A 65 3.14 -10.99 4.31
C SER A 65 3.83 -11.48 3.04
N GLY A 66 3.21 -11.34 1.86
CA GLY A 66 3.81 -11.72 0.57
C GLY A 66 2.94 -12.65 -0.27
N MET A 67 3.48 -13.02 -1.43
CA MET A 67 2.89 -13.90 -2.42
C MET A 67 3.63 -15.23 -2.53
N PHE A 68 2.90 -16.32 -2.72
CA PHE A 68 3.42 -17.62 -3.12
C PHE A 68 3.08 -17.93 -4.59
N ALA A 69 4.06 -18.41 -5.35
CA ALA A 69 3.85 -19.03 -6.65
C ALA A 69 4.10 -20.53 -6.56
N ILE A 70 3.09 -21.34 -6.86
CA ILE A 70 3.16 -22.80 -6.70
C ILE A 70 3.35 -23.46 -8.08
N GLY A 71 4.45 -24.19 -8.23
CA GLY A 71 4.75 -25.04 -9.39
C GLY A 71 4.49 -26.53 -9.13
N ASP A 72 5.11 -27.42 -9.92
CA ASP A 72 4.84 -28.87 -9.85
C ASP A 72 5.46 -29.55 -8.62
N SER A 73 6.67 -29.12 -8.24
CA SER A 73 7.44 -29.73 -7.13
C SER A 73 8.10 -28.69 -6.22
N ASN A 74 7.97 -27.41 -6.55
CA ASN A 74 8.55 -26.29 -5.81
C ASN A 74 7.52 -25.17 -5.67
N TYR A 75 7.77 -24.27 -4.73
CA TYR A 75 7.11 -22.97 -4.65
C TYR A 75 8.14 -21.86 -4.50
N SER A 76 7.82 -20.68 -5.01
CA SER A 76 8.54 -19.45 -4.73
C SER A 76 7.76 -18.58 -3.76
N PHE A 77 8.47 -17.77 -3.00
CA PHE A 77 7.87 -16.79 -2.09
C PHE A 77 8.49 -15.41 -2.29
N MET A 78 7.62 -14.39 -2.33
CA MET A 78 7.99 -12.98 -2.52
C MET A 78 7.30 -12.09 -1.47
N LYS A 79 8.07 -11.32 -0.69
CA LYS A 79 7.50 -10.42 0.34
C LYS A 79 7.22 -8.99 -0.15
N GLU A 80 8.19 -8.36 -0.84
CA GLU A 80 8.15 -6.95 -1.27
C GLU A 80 8.76 -6.77 -2.69
N ALA A 81 8.58 -7.75 -3.59
CA ALA A 81 9.16 -7.79 -4.94
C ALA A 81 10.69 -7.94 -5.06
N ASP A 82 11.41 -8.10 -3.95
CA ASP A 82 12.88 -8.12 -3.93
C ASP A 82 13.53 -9.51 -3.74
N LEU A 83 12.75 -10.56 -3.47
CA LEU A 83 13.28 -11.90 -3.15
C LEU A 83 12.42 -12.98 -3.78
N ASP A 84 13.06 -13.85 -4.57
CA ASP A 84 12.50 -15.07 -5.14
C ASP A 84 13.22 -16.26 -4.52
N ASP A 85 12.86 -16.60 -3.28
CA ASP A 85 13.39 -17.81 -2.66
C ASP A 85 12.57 -19.02 -3.16
N VAL A 86 13.27 -20.01 -3.72
CA VAL A 86 12.67 -21.26 -4.20
C VAL A 86 12.79 -22.33 -3.12
N TYR A 87 11.67 -23.00 -2.85
CA TYR A 87 11.57 -24.05 -1.84
C TYR A 87 10.92 -25.30 -2.42
N PRO A 88 11.33 -26.51 -1.98
CA PRO A 88 10.65 -27.73 -2.36
C PRO A 88 9.23 -27.77 -1.76
N LEU A 89 8.25 -28.23 -2.53
CA LEU A 89 6.91 -28.51 -2.00
C LEU A 89 6.99 -29.79 -1.15
N PRO A 90 6.76 -29.70 0.17
CA PRO A 90 6.73 -30.89 1.01
C PRO A 90 5.53 -31.76 0.61
N LYS A 91 5.66 -33.08 0.78
CA LYS A 91 4.51 -33.98 0.63
C LYS A 91 3.44 -33.55 1.64
N PRO A 92 2.19 -33.31 1.21
CA PRO A 92 1.16 -32.81 2.10
C PRO A 92 0.82 -33.88 3.15
N GLU A 93 1.25 -33.66 4.39
CA GLU A 93 0.72 -34.36 5.54
C GLU A 93 -0.56 -33.66 5.97
N LYS A 94 -1.73 -34.27 5.77
CA LYS A 94 -3.03 -33.70 6.17
C LYS A 94 -3.12 -33.63 7.71
N LYS A 95 -2.50 -32.62 8.30
CA LYS A 95 -2.44 -32.39 9.75
C LYS A 95 -3.39 -31.29 10.22
N HIS A 96 -3.81 -30.40 9.32
CA HIS A 96 -4.62 -29.24 9.66
C HIS A 96 -5.82 -29.09 8.71
N GLU A 97 -6.94 -28.68 9.29
CA GLU A 97 -8.15 -28.28 8.56
C GLU A 97 -8.13 -26.75 8.47
N VAL A 98 -8.19 -26.23 7.24
CA VAL A 98 -8.28 -24.80 6.98
C VAL A 98 -9.75 -24.49 6.73
N GLU A 99 -10.30 -23.54 7.48
CA GLU A 99 -11.66 -23.05 7.23
C GLU A 99 -11.67 -22.29 5.90
N LEU A 100 -12.46 -22.79 4.95
CA LEU A 100 -12.67 -22.10 3.68
C LEU A 100 -13.67 -20.98 3.90
N LEU A 101 -13.20 -19.74 3.76
CA LEU A 101 -14.04 -18.55 3.81
C LEU A 101 -14.30 -18.04 2.40
N GLU A 102 -15.57 -17.78 2.09
CA GLU A 102 -16.00 -17.14 0.86
C GLU A 102 -16.73 -15.83 1.17
N HIS A 103 -16.55 -14.84 0.29
CA HIS A 103 -17.28 -13.59 0.40
C HIS A 103 -18.65 -13.73 -0.27
N VAL A 104 -19.72 -13.71 0.52
CA VAL A 104 -21.10 -13.74 0.03
C VAL A 104 -21.67 -12.32 0.00
N ILE A 105 -22.07 -11.86 -1.19
CA ILE A 105 -22.74 -10.57 -1.36
C ILE A 105 -24.24 -10.79 -1.25
N GLU A 106 -24.83 -10.28 -0.18
CA GLU A 106 -26.29 -10.30 0.03
C GLU A 106 -26.93 -8.99 -0.46
N GLU A 107 -28.19 -9.06 -0.90
CA GLU A 107 -29.01 -7.88 -1.18
C GLU A 107 -29.25 -7.11 0.12
N ARG A 108 -28.97 -5.80 0.12
CA ARG A 108 -29.10 -4.95 1.32
C ARG A 108 -30.07 -3.81 1.08
N GLY A 109 -30.80 -3.47 2.15
CA GLY A 109 -31.72 -2.34 2.16
C GLY A 109 -31.01 -1.00 2.00
N ARG A 110 -31.75 -0.01 1.51
CA ARG A 110 -31.33 1.39 1.45
C ARG A 110 -31.76 2.11 2.72
N LEU A 111 -30.95 3.04 3.22
CA LEU A 111 -31.37 3.95 4.29
C LEU A 111 -32.41 4.95 3.78
N LEU A 112 -32.28 5.37 2.53
CA LEU A 112 -33.18 6.28 1.85
C LEU A 112 -33.36 5.84 0.41
N ASP A 113 -34.60 5.85 -0.08
CA ASP A 113 -34.88 5.68 -1.51
C ASP A 113 -34.75 7.02 -2.25
N LYS A 114 -33.56 7.63 -2.15
CA LYS A 114 -33.18 8.85 -2.84
C LYS A 114 -31.73 8.72 -3.29
N THR A 115 -31.49 8.84 -4.60
CA THR A 115 -30.15 8.89 -5.17
C THR A 115 -29.53 10.28 -4.97
N VAL A 116 -28.22 10.33 -4.78
CA VAL A 116 -27.45 11.59 -4.75
C VAL A 116 -26.92 11.88 -6.17
N SER A 117 -27.55 12.84 -6.83
CA SER A 117 -27.18 13.26 -8.20
C SER A 117 -26.50 14.63 -8.26
N ASN A 118 -26.71 15.47 -7.25
CA ASN A 118 -26.22 16.84 -7.17
C ASN A 118 -25.95 17.25 -5.69
N PRO A 119 -25.30 18.40 -5.45
CA PRO A 119 -24.96 18.83 -4.08
C PRO A 119 -26.17 19.08 -3.17
N ASP A 120 -27.32 19.54 -3.69
CA ASP A 120 -28.52 19.76 -2.88
C ASP A 120 -29.12 18.43 -2.40
N ASP A 121 -29.10 17.41 -3.26
CA ASP A 121 -29.44 16.04 -2.88
C ASP A 121 -28.50 15.51 -1.80
N ALA A 122 -27.19 15.76 -1.95
CA ALA A 122 -26.18 15.36 -0.99
C ALA A 122 -26.45 16.01 0.39
N LEU A 123 -26.72 17.32 0.43
CA LEU A 123 -27.05 18.02 1.66
C LEU A 123 -28.33 17.48 2.32
N SER A 124 -29.37 17.21 1.52
CA SER A 124 -30.63 16.62 2.00
C SER A 124 -30.40 15.24 2.62
N VAL A 125 -29.61 14.38 1.96
CA VAL A 125 -29.23 13.05 2.46
C VAL A 125 -28.38 13.19 3.73
N VAL A 126 -27.40 14.08 3.75
CA VAL A 126 -26.55 14.34 4.91
C VAL A 126 -27.38 14.73 6.12
N ASN A 127 -28.30 15.69 5.98
CA ASN A 127 -29.13 16.14 7.09
C ASN A 127 -30.04 15.03 7.63
N ARG A 128 -30.63 14.22 6.75
CA ARG A 128 -31.55 13.14 7.13
C ARG A 128 -30.84 11.93 7.72
N VAL A 129 -29.70 11.52 7.17
CA VAL A 129 -28.99 10.29 7.57
C VAL A 129 -28.09 10.54 8.78
N SER A 130 -27.37 11.66 8.81
CA SER A 130 -26.46 11.96 9.91
C SER A 130 -27.18 12.39 11.19
N GLU A 131 -28.37 12.99 11.05
CA GLU A 131 -29.12 13.60 12.15
C GLU A 131 -28.25 14.59 12.96
N GLY A 132 -27.36 15.31 12.26
CA GLY A 132 -26.42 16.27 12.85
C GLY A 132 -25.14 15.67 13.43
N ARG A 133 -24.96 14.34 13.38
CA ARG A 133 -23.76 13.66 13.86
C ARG A 133 -22.64 13.64 12.82
N ASP A 134 -21.42 13.58 13.31
CA ASP A 134 -20.25 13.37 12.47
C ASP A 134 -20.14 11.89 12.05
N GLY A 135 -19.83 11.66 10.78
CA GLY A 135 -19.66 10.31 10.25
C GLY A 135 -19.49 10.22 8.74
N ILE A 136 -19.60 8.99 8.25
CA ILE A 136 -19.46 8.63 6.85
C ILE A 136 -20.77 8.02 6.39
N ILE A 137 -21.36 8.57 5.34
CA ILE A 137 -22.53 8.01 4.67
C ILE A 137 -22.01 7.18 3.51
N LEU A 138 -22.23 5.88 3.56
CA LEU A 138 -21.85 4.95 2.51
C LEU A 138 -22.98 4.79 1.50
N MET A 139 -22.61 4.61 0.24
CA MET A 139 -23.54 4.53 -0.87
C MET A 139 -23.16 3.44 -1.87
N ASP A 140 -24.16 2.92 -2.58
CA ASP A 140 -23.97 2.01 -3.71
C ASP A 140 -23.44 2.73 -4.97
N ASN A 141 -23.25 1.97 -6.06
CA ASN A 141 -22.78 2.47 -7.35
C ASN A 141 -23.77 3.44 -8.06
N ARG A 142 -25.02 3.50 -7.61
CA ARG A 142 -26.06 4.44 -8.07
C ARG A 142 -26.26 5.58 -7.05
N HIS A 143 -25.36 5.71 -6.09
CA HIS A 143 -25.36 6.72 -5.04
C HIS A 143 -26.60 6.69 -4.14
N TYR A 144 -27.21 5.51 -3.93
CA TYR A 144 -28.20 5.35 -2.87
C TYR A 144 -27.50 5.14 -1.52
N PRO A 145 -27.89 5.85 -0.45
CA PRO A 145 -27.34 5.64 0.88
C PRO A 145 -27.66 4.23 1.41
N THR A 146 -26.63 3.46 1.75
CA THR A 146 -26.75 2.08 2.25
C THR A 146 -26.40 1.95 3.73
N ALA A 147 -25.50 2.80 4.25
CA ALA A 147 -25.13 2.78 5.67
C ALA A 147 -24.64 4.14 6.17
N PHE A 148 -24.66 4.33 7.48
CA PHE A 148 -24.02 5.45 8.17
C PHE A 148 -23.06 4.93 9.23
N ILE A 149 -21.83 5.44 9.23
CA ILE A 149 -20.80 5.12 10.20
C ILE A 149 -20.54 6.38 11.02
N PRO A 150 -20.95 6.43 12.30
CA PRO A 150 -20.53 7.50 13.20
C PRO A 150 -19.00 7.47 13.34
N VAL A 151 -18.34 8.63 13.19
CA VAL A 151 -16.87 8.74 13.31
C VAL A 151 -16.52 9.95 14.17
N ASP A 152 -15.67 9.73 15.16
CA ASP A 152 -15.09 10.80 15.97
C ASP A 152 -13.83 11.33 15.30
N PHE A 153 -13.98 12.39 14.48
CA PHE A 153 -12.87 12.95 13.69
C PHE A 153 -11.76 13.56 14.56
N SER A 154 -12.02 13.88 15.83
CA SER A 154 -10.97 14.37 16.73
C SER A 154 -9.89 13.31 16.98
N LYS A 155 -10.25 12.02 16.88
CA LYS A 155 -9.35 10.88 16.97
C LYS A 155 -8.81 10.44 15.61
N ALA A 156 -9.36 10.97 14.52
CA ALA A 156 -9.00 10.63 13.14
C ALA A 156 -7.72 11.34 12.63
N LYS A 157 -7.07 12.16 13.45
CA LYS A 157 -5.77 12.78 13.11
C LYS A 157 -4.69 11.75 12.77
N LYS A 158 -4.79 10.53 13.33
CA LYS A 158 -3.92 9.39 13.03
C LYS A 158 -4.76 8.11 12.87
N LEU A 159 -5.35 7.90 11.69
CA LEU A 159 -6.15 6.70 11.41
C LEU A 159 -5.30 5.50 10.99
N ALA A 160 -4.16 5.73 10.34
CA ALA A 160 -3.24 4.69 9.92
C ALA A 160 -2.92 3.69 11.05
N GLY A 161 -3.04 2.40 10.77
CA GLY A 161 -2.72 1.30 11.68
C GLY A 161 -3.68 1.16 12.87
N THR A 162 -4.77 1.92 12.94
CA THR A 162 -5.71 1.87 14.07
C THR A 162 -6.84 0.88 13.87
N LYS A 163 -7.43 0.41 14.97
CA LYS A 163 -8.66 -0.40 14.96
C LYS A 163 -9.85 0.35 14.33
N GLU A 164 -9.86 1.67 14.45
CA GLU A 164 -10.91 2.52 13.90
C GLU A 164 -10.86 2.53 12.36
N ALA A 165 -9.66 2.56 11.77
CA ALA A 165 -9.49 2.43 10.33
C ALA A 165 -10.05 1.09 9.82
N ASN A 166 -9.70 -0.02 10.48
CA ASN A 166 -10.27 -1.32 10.12
C ASN A 166 -11.80 -1.36 10.28
N ARG A 167 -12.34 -0.74 11.33
CA ARG A 167 -13.79 -0.67 11.54
C ARG A 167 -14.49 0.05 10.39
N ILE A 168 -13.90 1.14 9.89
CA ILE A 168 -14.42 1.89 8.74
C ILE A 168 -14.37 1.00 7.48
N LEU A 169 -13.22 0.39 7.18
CA LEU A 169 -13.05 -0.48 6.00
C LEU A 169 -13.96 -1.72 6.03
N ALA A 170 -14.08 -2.39 7.18
CA ALA A 170 -14.99 -3.50 7.37
C ALA A 170 -16.46 -3.08 7.16
N SER A 171 -16.80 -1.83 7.53
CA SER A 171 -18.15 -1.30 7.33
C SER A 171 -18.41 -0.94 5.88
N VAL A 172 -17.40 -0.50 5.13
CA VAL A 172 -17.42 -0.34 3.67
C VAL A 172 -17.72 -1.66 2.97
N THR A 173 -16.97 -2.72 3.31
CA THR A 173 -17.16 -4.05 2.72
C THR A 173 -18.55 -4.56 3.03
N ARG A 174 -18.97 -4.50 4.31
CA ARG A 174 -20.32 -4.88 4.71
C ARG A 174 -21.36 -4.09 3.95
N ALA A 175 -21.28 -2.77 3.88
CA ALA A 175 -22.28 -1.97 3.17
C ALA A 175 -22.29 -2.16 1.64
N ASN A 176 -21.38 -2.98 1.08
CA ASN A 176 -21.08 -3.08 -0.34
C ASN A 176 -21.01 -1.69 -1.00
N ALA A 177 -20.34 -0.77 -0.31
CA ALA A 177 -20.26 0.61 -0.75
C ALA A 177 -19.38 0.70 -2.00
N ALA A 178 -19.73 1.65 -2.87
CA ALA A 178 -18.89 2.09 -3.99
C ALA A 178 -18.55 3.59 -3.88
N ALA A 179 -19.29 4.32 -3.05
CA ALA A 179 -19.07 5.75 -2.83
C ALA A 179 -19.38 6.16 -1.39
N ALA A 180 -18.91 7.34 -0.99
CA ALA A 180 -19.15 7.89 0.33
C ALA A 180 -19.35 9.41 0.32
N ILE A 181 -20.03 9.92 1.35
CA ILE A 181 -20.03 11.34 1.74
C ILE A 181 -19.54 11.43 3.19
N ILE A 182 -18.65 12.37 3.46
CA ILE A 182 -18.13 12.59 4.81
C ILE A 182 -18.84 13.81 5.41
N LYS A 183 -19.38 13.66 6.62
CA LYS A 183 -19.92 14.76 7.42
C LYS A 183 -19.05 14.96 8.65
N THR A 184 -18.48 16.15 8.80
CA THR A 184 -17.64 16.49 9.95
C THR A 184 -17.96 17.88 10.51
N SER A 185 -17.67 18.07 11.78
CA SER A 185 -17.60 19.35 12.48
C SER A 185 -16.16 19.76 12.76
N GLY A 186 -15.20 18.84 12.55
CA GLY A 186 -13.79 19.05 12.78
C GLY A 186 -13.07 19.75 11.61
N GLU A 187 -11.75 19.73 11.67
CA GLU A 187 -10.89 20.31 10.64
C GLU A 187 -10.93 19.52 9.33
N HIS A 188 -10.79 20.23 8.21
CA HIS A 188 -10.79 19.66 6.87
C HIS A 188 -9.75 18.52 6.71
N GLU A 189 -8.58 18.64 7.35
CA GLU A 189 -7.52 17.62 7.29
C GLU A 189 -7.98 16.24 7.78
N TYR A 190 -8.88 16.18 8.76
CA TYR A 190 -9.39 14.90 9.28
C TYR A 190 -10.28 14.20 8.26
N ALA A 191 -11.09 14.96 7.53
CA ALA A 191 -11.90 14.42 6.44
C ALA A 191 -11.00 13.90 5.31
N LEU A 192 -9.91 14.59 4.99
CA LEU A 192 -8.96 14.13 3.96
C LEU A 192 -8.25 12.82 4.35
N ASN A 193 -7.95 12.61 5.64
CA ASN A 193 -7.40 11.35 6.13
C ASN A 193 -8.40 10.19 6.03
N VAL A 194 -9.69 10.47 6.25
CA VAL A 194 -10.75 9.47 6.04
C VAL A 194 -10.96 9.19 4.56
N SER A 195 -10.98 10.22 3.70
CA SER A 195 -10.99 10.03 2.25
C SER A 195 -9.84 9.14 1.80
N ALA A 196 -8.67 9.32 2.42
CA ALA A 196 -7.50 8.51 2.15
C ALA A 196 -7.68 7.02 2.40
N LEU A 197 -8.25 6.73 3.55
CA LEU A 197 -8.53 5.38 3.97
C LEU A 197 -9.58 4.73 3.06
N LEU A 198 -10.62 5.46 2.71
CA LEU A 198 -11.71 4.98 1.85
C LEU A 198 -11.22 4.64 0.44
N ASP A 199 -10.31 5.44 -0.10
CA ASP A 199 -9.68 5.22 -1.41
C ASP A 199 -8.85 3.92 -1.48
N LYS A 200 -8.22 3.49 -0.37
CA LYS A 200 -7.57 2.15 -0.27
C LYS A 200 -8.55 0.97 -0.42
N ALA A 201 -9.84 1.20 -0.23
CA ALA A 201 -10.89 0.22 -0.51
C ALA A 201 -11.69 0.58 -1.78
N ASP A 202 -11.12 1.42 -2.65
CA ASP A 202 -11.70 1.90 -3.89
C ASP A 202 -13.08 2.56 -3.70
N ILE A 203 -13.24 3.28 -2.58
CA ILE A 203 -14.45 4.03 -2.28
C ILE A 203 -14.26 5.49 -2.63
N ARG A 204 -14.99 5.93 -3.65
CA ARG A 204 -14.97 7.32 -4.08
C ARG A 204 -15.72 8.22 -3.09
N VAL A 205 -15.03 9.19 -2.50
CA VAL A 205 -15.68 10.25 -1.73
C VAL A 205 -16.26 11.30 -2.68
N LEU A 206 -17.59 11.43 -2.72
CA LEU A 206 -18.28 12.36 -3.62
C LEU A 206 -18.24 13.80 -3.13
N ASP A 207 -18.28 13.98 -1.81
CA ASP A 207 -18.25 15.29 -1.14
C ASP A 207 -17.88 15.16 0.34
N VAL A 208 -17.45 16.27 0.92
CA VAL A 208 -17.21 16.46 2.34
C VAL A 208 -18.03 17.66 2.82
N PHE A 209 -18.84 17.46 3.85
CA PHE A 209 -19.63 18.49 4.49
C PHE A 209 -19.01 18.91 5.82
N GLN A 210 -18.64 20.18 5.92
CA GLN A 210 -18.29 20.82 7.18
C GLN A 210 -19.49 21.66 7.65
N GLY A 211 -20.16 21.25 8.74
CA GLY A 211 -21.50 21.78 9.01
C GLY A 211 -22.47 21.46 7.85
N SER A 212 -23.15 22.48 7.32
CA SER A 212 -24.02 22.38 6.13
C SER A 212 -23.31 22.77 4.83
N GLN A 213 -22.01 23.09 4.89
CA GLN A 213 -21.25 23.57 3.74
C GLN A 213 -20.59 22.41 3.00
N SER A 214 -20.88 22.29 1.71
CA SER A 214 -20.16 21.41 0.78
C SER A 214 -18.78 22.00 0.47
N LEU A 215 -17.73 21.22 0.72
CA LEU A 215 -16.37 21.61 0.39
C LEU A 215 -16.13 21.57 -1.12
N LYS A 216 -16.77 20.62 -1.83
CA LYS A 216 -16.71 20.56 -3.30
C LYS A 216 -17.29 21.80 -3.96
N MET A 217 -18.44 22.29 -3.50
CA MET A 217 -19.01 23.55 -3.99
C MET A 217 -18.19 24.78 -3.61
N SER A 218 -17.45 24.70 -2.51
CA SER A 218 -16.56 25.76 -2.06
C SER A 218 -15.22 25.79 -2.82
N GLY A 219 -15.05 24.94 -3.84
CA GLY A 219 -13.83 24.84 -4.65
C GLY A 219 -12.67 24.15 -3.92
N VAL A 220 -12.92 23.53 -2.77
CA VAL A 220 -11.91 22.80 -2.01
C VAL A 220 -11.85 21.37 -2.55
N SER A 221 -10.67 20.93 -3.01
CA SER A 221 -10.48 19.55 -3.47
C SER A 221 -10.74 18.58 -2.31
N THR A 222 -11.73 17.72 -2.49
CA THR A 222 -12.04 16.59 -1.60
C THR A 222 -11.39 15.30 -2.09
N GLU A 223 -10.91 15.29 -3.33
CA GLU A 223 -10.15 14.21 -3.92
C GLU A 223 -8.70 14.30 -3.43
N ARG A 224 -8.30 13.24 -2.73
CA ARG A 224 -6.92 12.79 -2.72
C ARG A 224 -6.96 11.39 -3.31
N HIS A 225 -6.43 11.21 -4.52
CA HIS A 225 -6.32 9.91 -5.17
C HIS A 225 -5.31 9.02 -4.43
N HIS A 226 -5.39 7.71 -4.62
CA HIS A 226 -4.40 6.70 -4.17
C HIS A 226 -2.96 7.12 -4.47
N SER A 227 -2.76 7.79 -5.62
CA SER A 227 -1.48 8.34 -6.07
C SER A 227 -1.03 9.62 -5.36
N SER A 228 -1.92 10.30 -4.64
CA SER A 228 -1.65 11.59 -3.96
C SER A 228 -1.76 11.51 -2.43
N LEU A 229 -2.08 10.34 -1.89
CA LEU A 229 -2.34 10.14 -0.46
C LEU A 229 -1.12 9.79 0.38
N PHE A 230 -0.02 9.48 -0.29
CA PHE A 230 1.30 9.77 0.19
C PHE A 230 1.94 10.67 -0.85
N ASN A 231 2.14 11.96 -0.57
CA ASN A 231 3.21 12.70 -1.21
C ASN A 231 4.57 12.28 -0.59
N ILE A 232 4.72 10.97 -0.37
CA ILE A 232 5.99 10.28 -0.45
C ILE A 232 5.97 9.84 -1.90
N ARG A 233 6.62 10.58 -2.80
CA ARG A 233 7.03 10.01 -4.08
C ARG A 233 7.58 8.61 -3.74
N SER A 234 7.11 7.54 -4.38
CA SER A 234 7.76 6.22 -4.17
C SER A 234 9.27 6.44 -4.30
N LEU A 235 10.09 5.70 -3.54
CA LEU A 235 11.53 5.94 -3.59
C LEU A 235 12.02 5.98 -5.05
N ASP A 236 11.48 5.10 -5.88
CA ASP A 236 11.70 5.05 -7.33
C ASP A 236 11.25 6.33 -8.04
N GLN A 237 10.03 6.84 -7.82
CA GLN A 237 9.58 8.11 -8.40
C GLN A 237 10.39 9.32 -7.91
N SER A 238 10.89 9.28 -6.67
CA SER A 238 11.80 10.30 -6.13
C SER A 238 13.13 10.27 -6.83
N ILE A 239 13.65 9.07 -7.06
CA ILE A 239 14.91 8.84 -7.75
C ILE A 239 14.76 9.22 -9.21
N ASP A 240 13.74 8.75 -9.92
CA ASP A 240 13.46 9.07 -11.33
C ASP A 240 13.33 10.58 -11.56
N SER A 241 12.58 11.27 -10.69
CA SER A 241 12.43 12.73 -10.80
C SER A 241 13.72 13.48 -10.51
N ILE A 242 14.46 13.09 -9.47
CA ILE A 242 15.75 13.71 -9.13
C ILE A 242 16.81 13.37 -10.17
N ALA A 243 16.75 12.18 -10.75
CA ALA A 243 17.64 11.71 -11.80
C ALA A 243 17.41 12.46 -13.11
N ALA A 244 16.14 12.61 -13.51
CA ALA A 244 15.75 13.42 -14.67
C ALA A 244 16.17 14.90 -14.49
N GLU A 245 16.02 15.47 -13.30
CA GLU A 245 16.49 16.83 -12.98
C GLU A 245 18.01 16.97 -12.96
N SER A 246 18.73 15.91 -12.58
CA SER A 246 20.18 15.94 -12.33
C SER A 246 21.00 15.27 -13.44
N SER A 247 20.34 14.85 -14.52
CA SER A 247 20.95 14.19 -15.69
C SER A 247 21.88 13.04 -15.33
N LEU A 248 21.40 12.13 -14.47
CA LEU A 248 22.15 10.96 -14.05
C LEU A 248 22.29 9.92 -15.18
N SER A 249 23.29 9.06 -15.09
CA SER A 249 23.35 7.87 -15.93
C SER A 249 22.45 6.75 -15.38
N ALA A 250 22.00 5.82 -16.23
CA ALA A 250 21.23 4.66 -15.80
C ALA A 250 21.93 3.86 -14.68
N LEU A 251 23.26 3.74 -14.74
CA LEU A 251 24.04 3.09 -13.68
C LEU A 251 23.97 3.84 -12.33
N GLN A 252 23.87 5.17 -12.37
CA GLN A 252 23.75 6.00 -11.17
C GLN A 252 22.32 5.98 -10.61
N GLU A 253 21.32 5.90 -11.48
CA GLU A 253 19.92 5.69 -11.12
C GLU A 253 19.76 4.35 -10.39
N ASP A 254 20.21 3.25 -11.02
CA ASP A 254 20.16 1.92 -10.43
C ASP A 254 20.90 1.85 -9.08
N ALA A 255 22.05 2.53 -8.96
CA ALA A 255 22.81 2.60 -7.72
C ALA A 255 22.04 3.33 -6.61
N LEU A 256 21.32 4.41 -6.92
CA LEU A 256 20.51 5.12 -5.94
C LEU A 256 19.31 4.28 -5.53
N THR A 257 18.65 3.60 -6.47
CA THR A 257 17.49 2.75 -6.19
C THR A 257 17.85 1.60 -5.27
N ASP A 258 18.91 0.85 -5.59
CA ASP A 258 19.41 -0.25 -4.76
C ASP A 258 19.79 0.22 -3.35
N VAL A 259 20.58 1.30 -3.27
CA VAL A 259 21.12 1.75 -1.98
C VAL A 259 20.04 2.31 -1.08
N PHE A 260 19.13 3.15 -1.58
CA PHE A 260 18.06 3.70 -0.76
C PHE A 260 16.94 2.69 -0.50
N GLY A 261 16.69 1.75 -1.42
CA GLY A 261 15.74 0.64 -1.24
C GLY A 261 16.12 -0.24 -0.06
N SER A 262 17.43 -0.38 0.18
CA SER A 262 17.98 -1.11 1.32
C SER A 262 17.86 -0.41 2.70
N ARG A 263 17.14 0.72 2.77
CA ARG A 263 16.82 1.49 3.99
C ARG A 263 18.04 1.85 4.86
N PRO A 264 19.02 2.62 4.33
CA PRO A 264 20.24 2.95 5.05
C PRO A 264 19.96 3.89 6.24
N LYS A 265 20.57 3.59 7.40
CA LYS A 265 20.29 4.32 8.66
C LYS A 265 20.95 5.69 8.76
N ASN A 266 21.97 5.96 7.95
CA ASN A 266 22.71 7.23 7.97
C ASN A 266 23.54 7.40 6.69
N GLN A 267 24.05 8.62 6.47
CA GLN A 267 24.85 8.96 5.30
C GLN A 267 26.12 8.11 5.13
N LYS A 268 26.74 7.64 6.22
CA LYS A 268 27.95 6.80 6.12
C LYS A 268 27.63 5.44 5.50
N ILE A 269 26.45 4.89 5.79
CA ILE A 269 25.99 3.62 5.19
C ILE A 269 25.66 3.83 3.71
N ILE A 270 25.02 4.94 3.34
CA ILE A 270 24.76 5.30 1.93
C ILE A 270 26.07 5.35 1.15
N ASP A 271 27.03 6.12 1.63
CA ASP A 271 28.33 6.29 0.95
C ASP A 271 29.12 4.98 0.83
N ARG A 272 28.99 4.07 1.80
CA ARG A 272 29.62 2.74 1.74
C ARG A 272 28.94 1.86 0.69
N LYS A 273 27.61 1.74 0.74
CA LYS A 273 26.86 0.87 -0.18
C LYS A 273 26.94 1.32 -1.63
N LEU A 274 26.94 2.63 -1.90
CA LEU A 274 27.17 3.15 -3.26
C LEU A 274 28.54 2.72 -3.81
N ARG A 275 29.59 2.73 -2.97
CA ARG A 275 30.92 2.26 -3.38
C ARG A 275 30.95 0.76 -3.64
N GLU A 276 30.28 -0.03 -2.78
CA GLU A 276 30.12 -1.48 -2.97
C GLU A 276 29.37 -1.79 -4.27
N TYR A 277 28.29 -1.05 -4.56
CA TYR A 277 27.52 -1.16 -5.79
C TYR A 277 28.38 -0.86 -7.03
N PHE A 278 29.07 0.28 -7.08
CA PHE A 278 29.92 0.60 -8.24
C PHE A 278 31.10 -0.37 -8.37
N GLN A 279 31.64 -0.86 -7.26
CA GLN A 279 32.71 -1.85 -7.29
C GLN A 279 32.24 -3.17 -7.92
N SER A 280 31.01 -3.63 -7.63
CA SER A 280 30.47 -4.87 -8.19
C SER A 280 30.12 -4.77 -9.68
N ARG A 281 29.92 -3.55 -10.20
CA ARG A 281 29.61 -3.26 -11.61
C ARG A 281 30.81 -2.79 -12.44
N TYR A 282 32.01 -2.78 -11.86
CA TYR A 282 33.21 -2.40 -12.59
C TYR A 282 33.53 -3.39 -13.72
N THR A 283 33.78 -2.86 -14.90
CA THR A 283 34.38 -3.59 -16.02
C THR A 283 35.61 -2.80 -16.49
N GLU A 284 36.73 -3.48 -16.75
CA GLU A 284 37.97 -2.84 -17.17
C GLU A 284 37.82 -2.20 -18.56
N SER A 285 38.19 -0.93 -18.69
CA SER A 285 38.11 -0.17 -19.94
C SER A 285 39.23 0.88 -20.03
N SER A 286 39.50 1.39 -21.23
CA SER A 286 40.48 2.45 -21.47
C SER A 286 40.16 3.76 -20.73
N GLU A 287 38.89 4.00 -20.38
CA GLU A 287 38.41 5.18 -19.67
C GLU A 287 38.40 5.00 -18.13
N SER A 288 38.54 3.76 -17.65
CA SER A 288 38.50 3.41 -16.23
C SER A 288 39.55 2.35 -15.90
N PRO A 289 40.83 2.75 -15.81
CA PRO A 289 41.98 1.85 -15.81
C PRO A 289 42.13 1.01 -14.54
N ASN A 290 41.34 1.29 -13.49
CA ASN A 290 41.23 0.44 -12.31
C ASN A 290 39.91 0.73 -11.56
N VAL A 291 39.46 -0.25 -10.78
CA VAL A 291 38.26 -0.19 -9.93
C VAL A 291 38.22 1.09 -9.08
N ARG A 292 39.36 1.49 -8.52
CA ARG A 292 39.44 2.65 -7.61
C ARG A 292 39.16 3.95 -8.35
N ALA A 293 39.71 4.12 -9.56
CA ALA A 293 39.46 5.27 -10.41
C ALA A 293 37.99 5.34 -10.83
N PHE A 294 37.42 4.20 -11.26
CA PHE A 294 36.00 4.09 -11.63
C PHE A 294 35.05 4.50 -10.51
N VAL A 295 35.18 3.87 -9.33
CA VAL A 295 34.33 4.17 -8.16
C VAL A 295 34.48 5.62 -7.73
N THR A 296 35.70 6.17 -7.79
CA THR A 296 35.96 7.57 -7.44
C THR A 296 35.24 8.51 -8.40
N GLU A 297 35.28 8.21 -9.70
CA GLU A 297 34.65 9.02 -10.73
C GLU A 297 33.11 8.97 -10.64
N GLN A 298 32.52 7.79 -10.47
CA GLN A 298 31.06 7.65 -10.27
C GLN A 298 30.58 8.39 -9.01
N MET A 299 31.29 8.25 -7.89
CA MET A 299 30.96 8.99 -6.67
C MET A 299 31.15 10.51 -6.82
N ARG A 300 32.11 10.95 -7.64
CA ARG A 300 32.34 12.37 -7.93
C ARG A 300 31.17 12.93 -8.75
N GLN A 301 30.79 12.27 -9.83
CA GLN A 301 29.68 12.66 -10.70
C GLN A 301 28.36 12.70 -9.92
N LEU A 302 28.06 11.66 -9.13
CA LEU A 302 26.85 11.59 -8.32
C LEU A 302 26.75 12.73 -7.29
N ARG A 303 27.88 13.14 -6.69
CA ARG A 303 27.91 14.29 -5.77
C ARG A 303 27.79 15.63 -6.49
N GLN A 304 28.42 15.77 -7.65
CA GLN A 304 28.36 17.00 -8.45
C GLN A 304 26.97 17.25 -9.03
N SER A 305 26.23 16.19 -9.37
CA SER A 305 24.84 16.29 -9.82
C SER A 305 23.90 16.90 -8.77
N GLY A 306 24.29 16.86 -7.49
CA GLY A 306 23.43 17.27 -6.37
C GLY A 306 22.33 16.26 -6.02
N ALA A 307 22.14 15.21 -6.82
CA ALA A 307 21.12 14.18 -6.60
C ALA A 307 21.25 13.49 -5.25
N LEU A 308 22.47 13.04 -4.90
CA LEU A 308 22.74 12.37 -3.63
C LEU A 308 22.39 13.25 -2.43
N LYS A 309 22.68 14.55 -2.50
CA LYS A 309 22.37 15.49 -1.43
C LYS A 309 20.86 15.71 -1.31
N LYS A 310 20.17 15.96 -2.43
CA LYS A 310 18.71 16.13 -2.47
C LYS A 310 17.98 14.89 -1.92
N LEU A 311 18.37 13.70 -2.38
CA LEU A 311 17.79 12.42 -1.95
C LEU A 311 18.04 12.15 -0.47
N SER A 312 19.28 12.27 0.00
CA SER A 312 19.61 12.08 1.41
C SER A 312 18.85 13.06 2.32
N GLU A 313 18.73 14.33 1.92
CA GLU A 313 17.97 15.31 2.69
C GLU A 313 16.47 14.97 2.72
N ALA A 314 15.88 14.62 1.58
CA ALA A 314 14.48 14.21 1.51
C ALA A 314 14.20 12.94 2.34
N TYR A 315 15.12 11.97 2.27
CA TYR A 315 15.07 10.69 2.97
C TYR A 315 15.19 10.86 4.50
N PHE A 316 16.13 11.67 4.99
CA PHE A 316 16.32 11.85 6.45
C PHE A 316 15.44 12.94 7.09
N LYS A 317 14.94 13.93 6.33
CA LYS A 317 14.05 14.99 6.87
C LYS A 317 12.58 14.58 6.99
N ASN A 318 12.24 13.30 6.81
CA ASN A 318 10.87 12.79 6.92
C ASN A 318 9.88 13.40 5.90
N GLN A 319 10.37 14.08 4.84
CA GLN A 319 9.54 14.49 3.69
C GLN A 319 9.32 13.34 2.71
N LEU A 320 10.15 12.29 2.80
CA LEU A 320 9.85 10.94 2.38
C LEU A 320 9.66 10.14 3.67
N SER A 321 8.47 10.11 4.26
CA SER A 321 8.24 9.43 5.53
C SER A 321 8.29 7.91 5.37
N PHE A 322 9.49 7.35 5.26
CA PHE A 322 9.78 5.96 5.58
C PHE A 322 10.22 5.91 7.04
N GLY A 323 9.26 5.97 7.95
CA GLY A 323 9.53 6.02 9.38
C GLY A 323 8.31 5.73 10.22
N LEU A 324 8.10 4.44 10.53
CA LEU A 324 7.44 4.04 11.77
C LEU A 324 8.23 4.64 12.93
N ASN A 325 7.63 5.60 13.62
CA ASN A 325 8.04 5.89 14.99
C ASN A 325 7.39 4.83 15.87
N ASP A 326 7.99 3.64 15.87
CA ASP A 326 7.63 2.52 16.74
C ASP A 326 8.05 2.88 18.18
N GLY A 327 7.23 3.70 18.84
CA GLY A 327 7.25 3.86 20.30
C GLY A 327 6.84 2.58 21.05
N ILE A 328 6.57 1.50 20.31
CA ILE A 328 6.48 0.14 20.84
C ILE A 328 7.70 -0.57 20.28
N ALA A 329 8.66 -0.92 21.12
CA ALA A 329 9.75 -1.82 20.76
C ALA A 329 9.16 -3.18 20.30
N ARG A 330 8.76 -3.27 19.04
CA ARG A 330 8.36 -4.52 18.40
C ARG A 330 9.65 -5.17 17.96
N HIS A 331 10.13 -6.06 18.81
CA HIS A 331 11.25 -6.91 18.44
C HIS A 331 10.87 -7.64 17.14
N PRO A 332 11.70 -7.55 16.08
CA PRO A 332 11.47 -8.36 14.89
C PRO A 332 11.32 -9.80 15.34
N ILE A 333 10.24 -10.45 14.91
CA ILE A 333 10.03 -11.87 15.19
C ILE A 333 11.26 -12.58 14.58
N PRO A 334 12.11 -13.21 15.40
CA PRO A 334 13.28 -13.92 14.88
C PRO A 334 12.84 -14.90 13.80
N ALA A 335 13.64 -15.09 12.75
CA ALA A 335 13.32 -15.99 11.65
C ALA A 335 12.86 -17.37 12.16
N GLU A 336 13.48 -17.89 13.23
CA GLU A 336 13.06 -19.13 13.89
C GLU A 336 11.65 -19.10 14.48
N LYS A 337 11.17 -17.97 15.00
CA LYS A 337 9.79 -17.82 15.50
C LYS A 337 8.79 -17.62 14.37
N ALA A 338 9.17 -16.95 13.29
CA ALA A 338 8.35 -16.84 12.10
C ALA A 338 8.23 -18.22 11.43
N GLU A 339 9.33 -18.95 11.31
CA GLU A 339 9.40 -20.31 10.81
C GLU A 339 8.69 -21.30 11.74
N ALA A 340 8.75 -21.13 13.07
CA ALA A 340 7.97 -21.95 14.01
C ALA A 340 6.47 -21.61 14.01
N ALA A 341 6.09 -20.36 13.72
CA ALA A 341 4.70 -19.96 13.51
C ALA A 341 4.17 -20.52 12.19
N ILE A 342 4.98 -20.45 11.14
CA ILE A 342 4.73 -21.08 9.84
C ILE A 342 4.65 -22.60 9.99
N ARG A 343 5.57 -23.27 10.71
CA ARG A 343 5.48 -24.70 11.04
C ARG A 343 4.29 -25.03 11.96
N ARG A 344 3.84 -24.11 12.83
CA ARG A 344 2.60 -24.32 13.60
C ARG A 344 1.33 -24.23 12.76
N VAL A 345 1.37 -23.45 11.69
CA VAL A 345 0.25 -23.25 10.77
C VAL A 345 0.29 -24.26 9.61
N LEU A 346 1.48 -24.70 9.21
CA LEU A 346 1.73 -25.61 8.08
C LEU A 346 2.07 -27.05 8.49
N GLY A 347 2.33 -27.33 9.78
CA GLY A 347 2.75 -28.64 10.29
C GLY A 347 4.27 -28.78 10.41
#